data_AF-A0AAU4TZI0-F1
#
_entry.id   AF-A0AAU4TZI0-F1
#
_cell.length_a   1.000
_cell.length_b   1.000
_cell.length_c   1.000
_cell.angle_alpha   90.00
_cell.angle_beta   90.00
_cell.angle_gamma   90.00
#
_symmetry.space_group_name_H-M   'P 1'
#
loop_
_entity.id
_entity.type
_entity.pdbx_description
1 polymer ?
#
loop_
_entity_poly.entity_id
_entity_poly.type
_entity_poly.pdbx_seq_one_letter_code
_entity_poly.pdbx_strand_id
1 'polypeptide(L)'
;MTAPTTDSPARVRRIYDGHAGLYAPSLVTEAAALLDAYLATAEQHGLDRKAADDDGWLALSAAEAISRKYGRPKTERTSTELSQLVRELNTALTAEGLEIVPTQIRMGTGVAPVPGGPTWGMNGGLVVALYSDSGWHLMANASGTTVHTIYAPVTADGTREVAELVHGVLRGDITDPFRRNR
;
A
#
# COMPACT_ATOMS: atom_id res chain seq x y z
N MET A 1 23.27 8.53 -19.93
CA MET A 1 22.53 9.45 -19.03
C MET A 1 21.08 9.47 -19.48
N THR A 2 20.20 8.81 -18.72
CA THR A 2 18.75 8.81 -18.98
C THR A 2 18.19 10.17 -18.58
N ALA A 3 17.42 10.81 -19.47
CA ALA A 3 16.77 12.07 -19.15
C ALA A 3 15.87 11.89 -17.91
N PRO A 4 15.84 12.84 -16.96
CA PRO A 4 14.89 12.79 -15.86
C PRO A 4 13.49 12.81 -16.47
N THR A 5 12.74 11.73 -16.25
CA THR A 5 11.34 11.61 -16.66
C THR A 5 10.53 12.70 -15.95
N THR A 6 9.92 13.60 -16.71
CA THR A 6 8.91 14.57 -16.26
C THR A 6 7.61 13.91 -15.77
N ASP A 7 7.55 12.58 -15.79
CA ASP A 7 6.41 11.76 -15.38
C ASP A 7 6.39 11.57 -13.85
N SER A 8 5.68 12.47 -13.15
CA SER A 8 5.51 12.46 -11.70
C SER A 8 5.06 11.09 -11.14
N PRO A 9 4.08 10.38 -11.73
CA PRO A 9 3.74 9.00 -11.35
C PRO A 9 4.92 8.03 -11.32
N ALA A 10 5.75 7.98 -12.37
CA ALA A 10 6.91 7.08 -12.41
C ALA A 10 7.95 7.42 -11.34
N ARG A 11 8.14 8.71 -11.03
CA ARG A 11 9.06 9.17 -9.98
C ARG A 11 8.59 8.74 -8.60
N VAL A 12 7.32 8.95 -8.29
CA VAL A 12 6.70 8.51 -7.03
C VAL A 12 6.76 6.99 -6.89
N ARG A 13 6.42 6.25 -7.95
CA ARG A 13 6.47 4.78 -7.92
C ARG A 13 7.86 4.26 -7.58
N ARG A 14 8.91 4.83 -8.19
CA ARG A 14 10.30 4.47 -7.86
C ARG A 14 10.65 4.69 -6.38
N ILE A 15 10.11 5.75 -5.78
CA ILE A 15 10.30 6.01 -4.34
C ILE A 15 9.60 4.93 -3.52
N TYR A 16 8.33 4.65 -3.81
CA TYR A 16 7.55 3.62 -3.10
C TYR A 16 8.13 2.22 -3.26
N ASP A 17 8.60 1.84 -4.45
CA ASP A 17 9.28 0.56 -4.68
C ASP A 17 10.56 0.40 -3.85
N GLY A 18 11.18 1.50 -3.43
CA GLY A 18 12.35 1.52 -2.55
C GLY A 18 12.05 1.53 -1.05
N HIS A 19 10.78 1.65 -0.65
CA HIS A 19 10.38 1.74 0.75
C HIS A 19 9.76 0.45 1.28
N ALA A 20 9.85 0.25 2.59
CA ALA A 20 9.19 -0.86 3.28
C ALA A 20 7.69 -0.58 3.41
N GLY A 21 6.89 -1.07 2.46
CA GLY A 21 5.43 -0.95 2.46
C GLY A 21 4.82 -1.39 1.14
N LEU A 22 3.52 -1.62 1.14
CA LEU A 22 2.73 -1.82 -0.08
C LEU A 22 1.89 -0.57 -0.31
N TYR A 23 1.85 -0.06 -1.54
CA TYR A 23 1.20 1.21 -1.85
C TYR A 23 0.13 1.01 -2.90
N ALA A 24 -1.10 1.42 -2.59
CA ALA A 24 -2.20 1.35 -3.54
C ALA A 24 -1.96 2.27 -4.76
N PRO A 25 -2.43 1.91 -5.95
CA PRO A 25 -2.30 2.74 -7.16
C PRO A 25 -2.85 4.17 -6.99
N SER A 26 -3.94 4.35 -6.23
CA SER A 26 -4.51 5.65 -5.91
C SER A 26 -3.54 6.57 -5.18
N LEU A 27 -2.67 6.03 -4.31
CA LEU A 27 -1.65 6.82 -3.60
C LEU A 27 -0.56 7.31 -4.54
N VAL A 28 -0.15 6.50 -5.52
CA VAL A 28 0.80 6.94 -6.56
C VAL A 28 0.21 8.13 -7.32
N THR A 29 -1.06 8.04 -7.68
CA THR A 29 -1.78 9.10 -8.40
C THR A 29 -1.88 10.38 -7.56
N GLU A 30 -2.26 10.27 -6.29
CA GLU A 30 -2.40 11.43 -5.41
C GLU A 30 -1.04 12.09 -5.10
N ALA A 31 -0.01 11.30 -4.83
CA ALA A 31 1.34 11.82 -4.59
C ALA A 31 1.93 12.46 -5.85
N ALA A 32 1.64 11.92 -7.03
CA ALA A 32 2.03 12.56 -8.29
C ALA A 32 1.36 13.92 -8.48
N ALA A 33 0.06 14.03 -8.19
CA ALA A 33 -0.64 15.31 -8.26
C ALA A 33 -0.08 16.33 -7.25
N LEU A 34 0.31 15.89 -6.05
CA LEU A 34 0.97 16.74 -5.06
C LEU A 34 2.36 17.19 -5.52
N LEU A 35 3.15 16.30 -6.14
CA LEU A 35 4.43 16.64 -6.75
C LEU A 35 4.25 17.69 -7.86
N ASP A 36 3.27 17.50 -8.74
CA ASP A 36 2.96 18.47 -9.80
C ASP A 36 2.61 19.85 -9.22
N ALA A 37 1.88 19.89 -8.10
CA ALA A 37 1.56 21.13 -7.41
C ALA A 37 2.81 21.81 -6.81
N TYR A 38 3.74 21.03 -6.23
CA TYR A 38 5.02 21.57 -5.74
C TYR A 38 5.86 22.15 -6.86
N LEU A 39 5.97 21.45 -7.99
CA LEU A 39 6.71 21.90 -9.16
C LEU A 39 6.09 23.17 -9.77
N ALA A 40 4.76 23.22 -9.90
CA ALA A 40 4.06 24.41 -10.37
C ALA A 40 4.27 25.61 -9.44
N THR A 41 4.31 25.38 -8.12
CA THR A 41 4.61 26.44 -7.14
C THR A 41 6.05 26.94 -7.30
N ALA A 42 7.02 26.05 -7.50
CA ALA A 42 8.41 26.43 -7.73
C ALA A 42 8.58 27.29 -8.99
N GLU A 43 7.88 26.95 -10.08
CA GLU A 43 7.85 27.73 -11.32
C GLU A 43 7.30 29.14 -11.11
N GLN A 44 6.22 29.29 -10.33
CA GLN A 44 5.66 30.60 -9.97
C GLN A 44 6.67 31.49 -9.22
N HIS A 45 7.63 30.86 -8.53
CA HIS A 45 8.71 31.54 -7.83
C HIS A 45 10.01 31.65 -8.64
N GLY A 46 9.97 31.36 -9.96
CA GLY A 46 11.09 31.55 -10.87
C GLY A 46 12.12 30.42 -10.89
N LEU A 47 11.80 29.27 -10.29
CA LEU A 47 12.64 28.06 -10.36
C LEU A 47 12.15 27.15 -11.49
N ASP A 48 13.06 26.76 -12.38
CA ASP A 48 12.78 25.70 -13.35
C ASP A 48 12.47 24.37 -12.65
N ARG A 49 11.54 23.57 -13.17
CA ARG A 49 11.09 22.31 -12.55
C ARG A 49 12.23 21.33 -12.29
N LYS A 50 13.18 21.23 -13.23
CA LYS A 50 14.32 20.33 -13.07
C LYS A 50 15.20 20.80 -11.92
N ALA A 51 15.48 22.11 -11.87
CA ALA A 51 16.26 22.69 -10.78
C ALA A 51 15.55 22.58 -9.41
N ALA A 52 14.21 22.68 -9.40
CA ALA A 52 13.40 22.59 -8.18
C ALA A 52 13.44 21.21 -7.52
N ASP A 53 13.73 20.15 -8.27
CA ASP A 53 13.67 18.77 -7.79
C ASP A 53 14.81 17.89 -8.33
N ASP A 54 15.98 18.49 -8.52
CA ASP A 54 17.17 17.84 -9.12
C ASP A 54 17.64 16.65 -8.27
N ASP A 55 17.57 16.80 -6.95
CA ASP A 55 17.88 15.76 -5.96
C ASP A 55 16.68 14.85 -5.63
N GLY A 56 15.48 15.11 -6.18
CA GLY A 56 14.29 14.31 -5.93
C GLY A 56 13.59 14.54 -4.56
N TRP A 57 13.99 15.57 -3.80
CA TRP A 57 13.42 15.87 -2.48
C TRP A 57 11.93 16.20 -2.52
N LEU A 58 11.42 16.87 -3.57
CA LEU A 58 10.00 17.18 -3.68
C LEU A 58 9.19 15.93 -3.97
N ALA A 59 9.70 15.06 -4.84
CA ALA A 59 9.08 13.76 -5.11
C ALA A 59 9.02 12.89 -3.84
N LEU A 60 10.11 12.84 -3.06
CA LEU A 60 10.15 12.14 -1.78
C LEU A 60 9.17 12.75 -0.78
N SER A 61 9.14 14.09 -0.67
CA SER A 61 8.25 14.80 0.25
C SER A 61 6.78 14.55 -0.09
N ALA A 62 6.41 14.56 -1.37
CA ALA A 62 5.05 14.27 -1.81
C ALA A 62 4.68 12.82 -1.48
N ALA A 63 5.56 11.87 -1.79
CA ALA A 63 5.38 10.45 -1.49
C ALA A 63 5.17 10.22 0.02
N GLU A 64 6.03 10.77 0.87
CA GLU A 64 5.93 10.65 2.33
C GLU A 64 4.67 11.31 2.90
N ALA A 65 4.31 12.50 2.43
CA ALA A 65 3.12 13.21 2.90
C ALA A 65 1.86 12.37 2.66
N ILE A 66 1.74 11.77 1.47
CA ILE A 66 0.61 10.89 1.13
C ILE A 66 0.66 9.58 1.91
N SER A 67 1.83 8.94 2.07
CA SER A 67 1.94 7.74 2.91
C SER A 67 1.54 8.02 4.36
N ARG A 68 1.97 9.14 4.94
CA ARG A 68 1.59 9.54 6.31
C ARG A 68 0.08 9.80 6.43
N LYS A 69 -0.54 10.41 5.41
CA LYS A 69 -1.99 10.63 5.35
C LYS A 69 -2.78 9.33 5.46
N TYR A 70 -2.29 8.24 4.86
CA TYR A 70 -2.99 6.95 4.81
C TYR A 70 -2.44 5.89 5.78
N GLY A 71 -1.34 6.14 6.48
CA GLY A 71 -0.71 5.15 7.36
C GLY A 71 -1.44 4.91 8.69
N ARG A 72 -2.05 5.95 9.27
CA ARG A 72 -2.80 5.86 10.54
C ARG A 72 -4.05 6.75 10.51
N PRO A 73 -5.21 6.28 10.99
CA PRO A 73 -6.37 7.15 11.12
C PRO A 73 -6.11 8.27 12.15
N LYS A 74 -6.74 9.44 11.94
CA LYS A 74 -6.65 10.58 12.86
C LYS A 74 -7.41 10.35 14.18
N THR A 75 -8.46 9.55 14.12
CA THR A 75 -9.32 9.16 15.24
C THR A 75 -9.52 7.66 15.21
N GLU A 76 -9.69 7.04 16.39
CA GLU A 76 -9.99 5.62 16.45
C GLU A 76 -11.31 5.31 15.74
N ARG A 77 -11.33 4.22 14.96
CA ARG A 77 -12.54 3.71 14.34
C ARG A 77 -13.40 3.00 15.38
N THR A 78 -14.70 3.14 15.22
CA THR A 78 -15.71 2.38 15.95
C THR A 78 -15.73 0.92 15.50
N SER A 79 -16.31 0.04 16.32
CA SER A 79 -16.53 -1.37 15.97
C SER A 79 -17.41 -1.53 14.73
N THR A 80 -18.39 -0.65 14.54
CA THR A 80 -19.29 -0.65 13.38
C THR A 80 -18.53 -0.36 12.09
N GLU A 81 -17.70 0.68 12.08
CA GLU A 81 -16.87 1.05 10.92
C GLU A 81 -15.88 -0.07 10.57
N LEU A 82 -15.21 -0.65 11.57
CA LEU A 82 -14.31 -1.78 11.34
C LEU A 82 -15.04 -3.00 10.77
N SER A 83 -16.21 -3.33 11.32
CA SER A 83 -17.00 -4.46 10.83
C SER A 83 -17.47 -4.26 9.39
N GLN A 84 -17.79 -3.02 9.01
CA GLN A 84 -18.13 -2.68 7.63
C GLN A 84 -16.92 -2.86 6.71
N LEU A 85 -15.76 -2.30 7.07
CA LEU A 85 -14.54 -2.40 6.27
C LEU A 85 -14.05 -3.84 6.10
N VAL A 86 -14.19 -4.69 7.13
CA VAL A 86 -13.90 -6.12 7.02
C VAL A 86 -14.85 -6.81 6.04
N ARG A 87 -16.15 -6.48 6.04
CA ARG A 87 -17.10 -7.03 5.04
C ARG A 87 -16.76 -6.57 3.62
N GLU A 88 -16.39 -5.31 3.45
CA GLU A 88 -15.98 -4.76 2.16
C GLU A 88 -14.68 -5.43 1.66
N LEU A 89 -13.70 -5.62 2.55
CA LEU A 89 -12.47 -6.35 2.25
C LEU A 89 -12.76 -7.81 1.84
N ASN A 90 -13.60 -8.53 2.59
CA ASN A 90 -13.96 -9.91 2.24
C ASN A 90 -14.63 -9.97 0.87
N THR A 91 -15.50 -9.00 0.56
CA THR A 91 -16.15 -8.89 -0.75
C THR A 91 -15.13 -8.64 -1.85
N ALA A 92 -14.20 -7.72 -1.65
CA ALA A 92 -13.14 -7.40 -2.60
C ALA A 92 -12.19 -8.58 -2.86
N LEU A 93 -11.71 -9.25 -1.80
CA LEU A 93 -10.87 -10.45 -1.92
C LEU A 93 -11.58 -11.58 -2.68
N THR A 94 -12.87 -11.79 -2.40
CA THR A 94 -13.66 -12.80 -3.11
C THR A 94 -13.85 -12.42 -4.58
N ALA A 95 -14.05 -11.14 -4.89
CA ALA A 95 -14.16 -10.64 -6.27
C ALA A 95 -12.87 -10.81 -7.06
N GLU A 96 -11.71 -10.72 -6.40
CA GLU A 96 -10.39 -11.06 -6.95
C GLU A 96 -10.17 -12.58 -7.13
N GLY A 97 -11.14 -13.41 -6.74
CA GLY A 97 -11.05 -14.87 -6.82
C GLY A 97 -10.21 -15.50 -5.73
N LEU A 98 -9.95 -14.78 -4.64
CA LEU A 98 -9.17 -15.26 -3.50
C LEU A 98 -10.06 -16.01 -2.50
N GLU A 99 -9.56 -17.13 -1.99
CA GLU A 99 -10.24 -17.92 -0.97
C GLU A 99 -9.97 -17.36 0.43
N ILE A 100 -11.05 -17.04 1.15
CA ILE A 100 -10.98 -16.63 2.56
C ILE A 100 -10.88 -17.86 3.45
N VAL A 101 -9.88 -17.88 4.32
CA VAL A 101 -9.63 -18.99 5.26
C VAL A 101 -9.65 -18.51 6.71
N PRO A 102 -9.89 -19.43 7.66
CA PRO A 102 -9.78 -19.10 9.08
C PRO A 102 -8.40 -18.52 9.44
N THR A 103 -8.40 -17.56 10.35
CA THR A 103 -7.17 -16.98 10.91
C THR A 103 -7.30 -16.79 12.41
N GLN A 104 -6.17 -16.91 13.11
CA GLN A 104 -6.06 -16.61 14.53
C GLN A 104 -5.74 -15.13 14.78
N ILE A 105 -5.46 -14.35 13.73
CA ILE A 105 -5.15 -12.93 13.84
C ILE A 105 -6.43 -12.16 14.12
N ARG A 106 -6.46 -11.46 15.25
CA ARG A 106 -7.59 -10.62 15.64
C ARG A 106 -7.81 -9.51 14.61
N MET A 107 -9.06 -9.30 14.19
CA MET A 107 -9.45 -8.36 13.12
C MET A 107 -8.75 -8.61 11.78
N GLY A 108 -8.25 -9.84 11.56
CA GLY A 108 -7.66 -10.27 10.32
C GLY A 108 -8.64 -11.03 9.44
N THR A 109 -8.48 -10.88 8.13
CA THR A 109 -9.05 -11.76 7.10
C THR A 109 -7.91 -12.61 6.55
N GLY A 110 -7.99 -13.93 6.78
CA GLY A 110 -7.04 -14.89 6.22
C GLY A 110 -7.34 -15.18 4.75
N VAL A 111 -6.29 -15.32 3.95
CA VAL A 111 -6.36 -15.61 2.52
C VAL A 111 -5.49 -16.81 2.20
N ALA A 112 -6.05 -17.79 1.48
CA ALA A 112 -5.32 -18.99 1.07
C ALA A 112 -4.19 -18.65 0.08
N PRO A 113 -3.14 -19.49 -0.01
CA PRO A 113 -2.21 -19.42 -1.14
C PRO A 113 -2.93 -19.65 -2.47
N VAL A 114 -2.41 -19.02 -3.53
CA VAL A 114 -2.91 -19.23 -4.90
C VAL A 114 -2.06 -20.28 -5.64
N PRO A 115 -2.64 -21.07 -6.56
CA PRO A 115 -1.88 -22.05 -7.34
C PRO A 115 -0.72 -21.40 -8.12
N GLY A 116 0.48 -22.00 -8.02
CA GLY A 116 1.68 -21.50 -8.71
C GLY A 116 2.34 -20.29 -8.06
N GLY A 117 1.75 -19.73 -7.01
CA GLY A 117 2.32 -18.61 -6.25
C GLY A 117 3.33 -19.02 -5.17
N PRO A 118 4.04 -18.06 -4.56
CA PRO A 118 4.89 -18.32 -3.40
C PRO A 118 4.07 -18.83 -2.20
N THR A 119 4.75 -19.56 -1.31
CA THR A 119 4.16 -20.05 -0.05
C THR A 119 4.53 -19.13 1.11
N TRP A 120 3.54 -18.70 1.89
CA TRP A 120 3.72 -17.72 2.96
C TRP A 120 3.55 -18.35 4.36
N GLY A 121 4.66 -18.52 5.08
CA GLY A 121 4.65 -19.14 6.41
C GLY A 121 4.21 -20.62 6.39
N MET A 122 3.91 -21.19 7.56
CA MET A 122 3.58 -22.62 7.70
C MET A 122 2.22 -23.01 7.09
N ASN A 123 1.24 -22.10 7.14
CA ASN A 123 -0.10 -22.33 6.58
C ASN A 123 -0.19 -21.89 5.11
N GLY A 124 0.90 -21.40 4.53
CA GLY A 124 1.03 -20.99 3.14
C GLY A 124 0.29 -19.70 2.73
N GLY A 125 -0.62 -19.19 3.56
CA GLY A 125 -1.47 -18.03 3.26
C GLY A 125 -1.03 -16.73 3.92
N LEU A 126 -1.72 -15.66 3.52
CA LEU A 126 -1.55 -14.31 4.08
C LEU A 126 -2.75 -13.92 4.95
N VAL A 127 -2.58 -12.85 5.72
CA VAL A 127 -3.64 -12.19 6.47
C VAL A 127 -3.56 -10.70 6.19
N VAL A 128 -4.73 -10.13 5.89
CA VAL A 128 -4.93 -8.68 5.88
C VAL A 128 -5.66 -8.31 7.16
N ALA A 129 -5.08 -7.45 7.98
CA ALA A 129 -5.68 -6.97 9.21
C ALA A 129 -5.90 -5.46 9.18
N LEU A 130 -6.95 -5.02 9.85
CA LEU A 130 -7.24 -3.60 10.10
C LEU A 130 -7.65 -3.41 11.55
N TYR A 131 -6.92 -2.56 12.27
CA TYR A 131 -7.23 -2.24 13.67
C TYR A 131 -7.91 -0.86 13.79
N SER A 132 -8.51 -0.58 14.95
CA SER A 132 -9.21 0.68 15.22
C SER A 132 -8.31 1.90 15.07
N ASP A 133 -7.03 1.76 15.40
CA ASP A 133 -6.08 2.85 15.53
C ASP A 133 -4.94 2.80 14.51
N SER A 134 -4.96 1.89 13.52
CA SER A 134 -3.90 1.74 12.52
C SER A 134 -4.43 1.60 11.10
N GLY A 135 -3.52 1.63 10.13
CA GLY A 135 -3.81 1.35 8.73
C GLY A 135 -3.99 -0.14 8.43
N TRP A 136 -4.00 -0.48 7.15
CA TRP A 136 -4.04 -1.85 6.69
C TRP A 136 -2.69 -2.54 6.94
N HIS A 137 -2.73 -3.79 7.38
CA HIS A 137 -1.55 -4.58 7.67
C HIS A 137 -1.58 -5.90 6.90
N LEU A 138 -0.45 -6.28 6.32
CA LEU A 138 -0.22 -7.58 5.71
C LEU A 138 0.74 -8.39 6.57
N MET A 139 0.42 -9.66 6.77
CA MET A 139 1.28 -10.60 7.47
C MET A 139 1.04 -12.03 6.97
N ALA A 140 1.94 -12.96 7.26
CA ALA A 140 1.66 -14.38 7.02
C ALA A 140 0.55 -14.86 7.97
N ASN A 141 -0.24 -15.86 7.57
CA ASN A 141 -1.31 -16.42 8.40
C ASN A 141 -0.77 -17.33 9.51
N ALA A 142 0.03 -16.76 10.40
CA ALA A 142 0.62 -17.40 11.56
C ALA A 142 0.85 -16.36 12.68
N SER A 143 0.91 -16.80 13.92
CA SER A 143 1.22 -15.93 15.05
C SER A 143 2.69 -15.48 15.04
N GLY A 144 2.96 -14.28 15.56
CA GLY A 144 4.33 -13.77 15.73
C GLY A 144 5.07 -13.41 14.43
N THR A 145 4.35 -13.22 13.32
CA THR A 145 4.91 -12.88 12.02
C THR A 145 5.23 -11.40 11.88
N THR A 146 6.18 -11.07 11.02
CA THR A 146 6.44 -9.69 10.61
C THR A 146 5.19 -9.07 9.98
N VAL A 147 4.94 -7.81 10.30
CA VAL A 147 3.80 -7.04 9.80
C VAL A 147 4.31 -5.97 8.85
N HIS A 148 3.67 -5.86 7.69
CA HIS A 148 3.95 -4.81 6.70
C HIS A 148 2.72 -3.92 6.55
N THR A 149 2.94 -2.61 6.47
CA THR A 149 1.85 -1.66 6.23
C THR A 149 1.45 -1.68 4.76
N ILE A 150 0.16 -1.77 4.51
CA ILE A 150 -0.44 -1.43 3.23
C ILE A 150 -0.98 0.00 3.34
N TYR A 151 -0.40 0.90 2.56
CA TYR A 151 -0.86 2.27 2.42
C TYR A 151 -1.95 2.31 1.36
N ALA A 152 -3.19 2.38 1.82
CA ALA A 152 -4.38 2.49 0.98
C ALA A 152 -5.43 3.33 1.70
N PRO A 153 -6.37 3.96 0.97
CA PRO A 153 -7.54 4.58 1.58
C PRO A 153 -8.32 3.56 2.42
N VAL A 154 -8.93 4.02 3.50
CA VAL A 154 -9.78 3.16 4.32
C VAL A 154 -11.24 3.38 3.96
N THR A 155 -11.56 2.95 2.74
CA THR A 155 -12.84 3.09 2.05
C THR A 155 -13.12 1.82 1.24
N ALA A 156 -14.33 1.66 0.73
CA ALA A 156 -14.70 0.55 -0.15
C ALA A 156 -13.89 0.48 -1.45
N ASP A 157 -13.36 1.60 -1.94
CA ASP A 157 -12.45 1.60 -3.09
C ASP A 157 -11.05 1.14 -2.67
N GLY A 158 -10.57 1.64 -1.53
CA GLY A 158 -9.28 1.22 -0.98
C GLY A 158 -9.24 -0.27 -0.60
N THR A 159 -10.36 -0.89 -0.21
CA THR A 159 -10.41 -2.35 0.01
C THR A 159 -10.19 -3.14 -1.28
N ARG A 160 -10.61 -2.63 -2.45
CA ARG A 160 -10.33 -3.26 -3.74
C ARG A 160 -8.85 -3.18 -4.08
N GLU A 161 -8.24 -2.01 -3.90
CA GLU A 161 -6.80 -1.86 -4.11
C GLU A 161 -5.97 -2.73 -3.15
N VAL A 162 -6.42 -2.86 -1.90
CA VAL A 162 -5.80 -3.80 -0.94
C VAL A 162 -5.93 -5.24 -1.44
N ALA A 163 -7.09 -5.65 -1.94
CA ALA A 163 -7.29 -6.99 -2.48
C ALA A 163 -6.39 -7.27 -3.71
N GLU A 164 -6.28 -6.31 -4.63
CA GLU A 164 -5.39 -6.39 -5.80
C GLU A 164 -3.92 -6.54 -5.38
N LEU A 165 -3.47 -5.74 -4.40
CA LEU A 165 -2.10 -5.83 -3.86
C LEU A 165 -1.85 -7.20 -3.22
N VAL A 166 -2.80 -7.71 -2.43
CA VAL A 166 -2.68 -9.03 -1.79
C VAL A 166 -2.61 -10.13 -2.85
N HIS A 167 -3.43 -10.02 -3.89
CA HIS A 167 -3.42 -10.95 -5.01
C HIS A 167 -2.06 -10.94 -5.73
N GLY A 168 -1.53 -9.75 -6.02
CA GLY A 168 -0.22 -9.59 -6.65
C GLY A 168 0.92 -10.19 -5.82
N VAL A 169 0.88 -10.04 -4.49
CA VAL A 169 1.83 -10.70 -3.58
C VAL A 169 1.66 -12.22 -3.63
N LEU A 170 0.42 -12.72 -3.54
CA LEU A 170 0.14 -14.15 -3.57
C LEU A 170 0.58 -14.82 -4.88
N ARG A 171 0.50 -14.12 -6.02
CA ARG A 171 0.99 -14.61 -7.32
C ARG A 171 2.50 -14.48 -7.51
N GLY A 172 3.16 -13.65 -6.69
CA GLY A 172 4.56 -13.28 -6.88
C GLY A 172 4.79 -12.20 -7.95
N ASP A 173 3.73 -11.51 -8.39
CA ASP A 173 3.79 -10.37 -9.30
C ASP A 173 4.35 -9.12 -8.59
N ILE A 174 4.16 -9.05 -7.28
CA ILE A 174 4.73 -8.03 -6.39
C ILE A 174 5.90 -8.67 -5.62
N THR A 175 7.02 -7.96 -5.54
CA THR A 175 8.20 -8.38 -4.78
C THR A 175 7.82 -8.77 -3.36
N ASP A 176 8.40 -9.87 -2.89
CA ASP A 176 8.20 -10.40 -1.54
C ASP A 176 8.40 -9.30 -0.47
N PRO A 177 7.32 -8.86 0.22
CA PRO A 177 7.42 -7.80 1.20
C PRO A 177 8.16 -8.25 2.47
N PHE A 178 8.20 -9.55 2.74
CA PHE A 178 8.85 -10.16 3.90
C PHE A 178 10.33 -10.46 3.68
N ARG A 179 10.82 -10.30 2.44
CA ARG A 179 12.23 -10.51 2.12
C ARG A 179 13.05 -9.49 2.89
N ARG A 180 13.88 -9.98 3.82
CA ARG A 180 14.92 -9.14 4.43
C ARG A 180 15.88 -8.70 3.32
N ASN A 181 15.89 -7.40 3.01
CA ASN A 181 16.99 -6.79 2.28
C ASN A 181 18.28 -7.13 3.04
N ARG A 182 19.13 -7.96 2.42
CA ARG A 182 20.50 -8.21 2.90
C ARG A 182 21.38 -7.05 2.49
#